data_AF-A0A4R6J7L2-F1
#
_entry.id   AF-A0A4R6J7L2-F1
#
_cell.length_a   1.000
_cell.length_b   1.000
_cell.length_c   1.000
_cell.angle_alpha   90.00
_cell.angle_beta   90.00
_cell.angle_gamma   90.00
#
_symmetry.space_group_name_H-M   'P 1'
#
loop_
_entity.id
_entity.type
_entity.pdbx_description
1 polymer ?
#
loop_
_entity_poly.entity_id
_entity_poly.type
_entity_poly.pdbx_seq_one_letter_code
_entity_poly.pdbx_strand_id
1 'polypeptide(L)'
;MPSPRTPVLVGVGEVSERLGEPGYRRRSPVDLAADAAREALADAGVKASTVDTVAGVPQFEISLPWATPLLGASDNYPRSVAGRLGADPRRAVLETGGGQAPQRLVNEFAAAIAAGDADVVLLFGAEAISTIGYYARRDDRPDFSESPGGSLEARGSGLDGIVSMHHVAHGLSDTPSQYSLIDNARRARLKMSRAEYASAIGRLFEPFTAVAAANPHAAAPIFRDAAALMTPTETNRPIADPYTRYVVARDKVNQGAAVVLMSAEAARRHGVREEKWVHLAGHADLNERAMAERADYGDSPAARRAAQHALEVAGIDAGELSALDLYSCYAAPVFIVAEALGVATDDPRGLTVTGGLPFFGGPGNNYSMHAIASVVRRVRAEPGGYGFVGANGGIMSKHSTGVYTTTPYGWKPSDSARIQADLDAVPAPEEAVATDGEGVVETYAVKHVRGGEREGIVLGRLDDGRRFVARSNAILDLLTEGEPIGERVSVRSTPDGNVVT
;
A
#
# COMPACT_ATOMS: atom_id res chain seq x y z
N MET A 1 -12.21 -32.93 -4.17
CA MET A 1 -12.56 -31.86 -5.11
C MET A 1 -13.06 -30.67 -4.30
N PRO A 2 -12.56 -29.45 -4.52
CA PRO A 2 -13.05 -28.26 -3.84
C PRO A 2 -14.53 -28.02 -4.13
N SER A 3 -15.23 -27.38 -3.19
CA SER A 3 -16.64 -26.99 -3.33
C SER A 3 -16.88 -26.24 -4.65
N PRO A 4 -18.05 -26.38 -5.32
CA PRO A 4 -18.38 -25.60 -6.52
C PRO A 4 -18.23 -24.08 -6.32
N ARG A 5 -18.49 -23.61 -5.09
CA ARG A 5 -18.35 -22.20 -4.70
C ARG A 5 -16.98 -21.80 -4.15
N THR A 6 -15.99 -22.70 -4.16
CA THR A 6 -14.62 -22.31 -3.80
C THR A 6 -14.12 -21.21 -4.75
N PRO A 7 -13.66 -20.05 -4.23
CA PRO A 7 -13.07 -19.02 -5.05
C PRO A 7 -11.68 -19.44 -5.54
N VAL A 8 -11.40 -19.16 -6.82
CA VAL A 8 -10.12 -19.39 -7.46
C VAL A 8 -9.70 -18.16 -8.25
N LEU A 9 -8.45 -17.74 -8.07
CA LEU A 9 -7.81 -16.72 -8.89
C LEU A 9 -7.25 -17.40 -10.14
N VAL A 10 -7.77 -17.01 -11.29
CA VAL A 10 -7.54 -17.72 -12.56
C VAL A 10 -6.81 -16.88 -13.60
N GLY A 11 -6.78 -15.55 -13.45
CA GLY A 11 -6.15 -14.64 -14.41
C GLY A 11 -5.44 -13.50 -13.72
N VAL A 12 -4.26 -13.13 -14.23
CA VAL A 12 -3.50 -11.96 -13.79
C VAL A 12 -2.95 -11.21 -15.00
N GLY A 13 -2.98 -9.88 -14.95
CA GLY A 13 -2.53 -9.02 -16.03
C GLY A 13 -1.85 -7.77 -15.51
N GLU A 14 -0.80 -7.34 -16.21
CA GLU A 14 -0.02 -6.14 -15.88
C GLU A 14 0.37 -5.41 -17.16
N VAL A 15 0.33 -4.08 -17.10
CA VAL A 15 0.75 -3.19 -18.19
C VAL A 15 1.53 -2.04 -17.60
N SER A 16 2.52 -1.58 -18.36
CA SER A 16 3.33 -0.40 -18.02
C SER A 16 3.72 0.33 -19.29
N GLU A 17 3.80 1.66 -19.24
CA GLU A 17 4.47 2.46 -20.27
C GLU A 17 5.29 3.58 -19.62
N ARG A 18 6.38 4.01 -20.25
CA ARG A 18 7.23 5.08 -19.70
C ARG A 18 7.36 6.21 -20.72
N LEU A 19 7.47 7.43 -20.21
CA LEU A 19 7.63 8.62 -21.04
C LEU A 19 8.87 8.49 -21.93
N GLY A 20 8.72 8.74 -23.23
CA GLY A 20 9.83 8.75 -24.18
C GLY A 20 10.30 7.37 -24.65
N GLU A 21 9.78 6.27 -24.11
CA GLU A 21 10.07 4.93 -24.62
C GLU A 21 9.34 4.66 -25.95
N PRO A 22 9.94 3.86 -26.87
CA PRO A 22 9.25 3.42 -28.07
C PRO A 22 7.91 2.76 -27.74
N GLY A 23 6.85 3.16 -28.44
CA GLY A 23 5.52 2.62 -28.23
C GLY A 23 4.73 3.23 -27.06
N TYR A 24 5.23 4.29 -26.42
CA TYR A 24 4.44 5.09 -25.46
C TYR A 24 3.15 5.64 -26.11
N ARG A 25 1.98 5.35 -25.52
CA ARG A 25 0.66 5.66 -26.13
C ARG A 25 -0.11 6.80 -25.46
N ARG A 26 0.42 7.42 -24.40
CA ARG A 26 -0.26 8.47 -23.61
C ARG A 26 -1.59 7.96 -23.03
N ARG A 27 -1.60 6.72 -22.53
CA ARG A 27 -2.81 6.09 -21.99
C ARG A 27 -3.37 6.90 -20.83
N SER A 28 -4.70 6.97 -20.76
CA SER A 28 -5.40 7.33 -19.53
C SER A 28 -5.26 6.21 -18.47
N PRO A 29 -5.55 6.49 -17.18
CA PRO A 29 -5.67 5.44 -16.18
C PRO A 29 -6.70 4.37 -16.56
N VAL A 30 -7.77 4.76 -17.25
CA VAL A 30 -8.79 3.81 -17.72
C VAL A 30 -8.23 2.88 -18.80
N ASP A 31 -7.46 3.42 -19.75
CA ASP A 31 -6.85 2.61 -20.81
C ASP A 31 -5.81 1.62 -20.25
N LEU A 32 -5.00 2.05 -19.28
CA LEU A 32 -4.04 1.19 -18.58
C LEU A 32 -4.75 0.03 -17.85
N ALA A 33 -5.81 0.34 -17.12
CA ALA A 33 -6.60 -0.67 -16.41
C ALA A 33 -7.31 -1.63 -17.37
N ALA A 34 -7.85 -1.12 -18.48
CA ALA A 34 -8.46 -1.95 -19.52
C ALA A 34 -7.44 -2.87 -20.19
N ASP A 35 -6.25 -2.37 -20.54
CA ASP A 35 -5.21 -3.21 -21.14
C ASP A 35 -4.73 -4.28 -20.15
N ALA A 36 -4.53 -3.96 -18.86
CA ALA A 36 -4.20 -4.95 -17.84
C ALA A 36 -5.33 -5.99 -17.64
N ALA A 37 -6.59 -5.57 -17.68
CA ALA A 37 -7.73 -6.47 -17.61
C ALA A 37 -7.83 -7.40 -18.82
N ARG A 38 -7.47 -6.93 -20.04
CA ARG A 38 -7.37 -7.81 -21.21
C ARG A 38 -6.32 -8.89 -21.01
N GLU A 39 -5.15 -8.55 -20.48
CA GLU A 39 -4.10 -9.53 -20.15
C GLU A 39 -4.60 -10.54 -19.10
N ALA A 40 -5.31 -10.08 -18.07
CA ALA A 40 -5.84 -10.97 -17.03
C ALA A 40 -6.92 -11.95 -17.56
N LEU A 41 -7.83 -11.45 -18.41
CA LEU A 41 -8.84 -12.28 -19.09
C LEU A 41 -8.20 -13.27 -20.06
N ALA A 42 -7.17 -12.86 -20.80
CA ALA A 42 -6.40 -13.72 -21.69
C ALA A 42 -5.64 -14.81 -20.92
N ASP A 43 -5.02 -14.48 -19.79
CA ASP A 43 -4.33 -15.43 -18.91
C ASP A 43 -5.29 -16.50 -18.35
N ALA A 44 -6.52 -16.09 -18.01
CA ALA A 44 -7.60 -17.00 -17.58
C ALA A 44 -8.21 -17.80 -18.74
N GLY A 45 -8.10 -17.33 -19.98
CA GLY A 45 -8.75 -17.93 -21.15
C GLY A 45 -10.26 -17.71 -21.20
N VAL A 46 -10.77 -16.62 -20.62
CA VAL A 46 -12.21 -16.32 -20.56
C VAL A 46 -12.56 -15.02 -21.28
N LYS A 47 -13.82 -14.91 -21.72
CA LYS A 47 -14.32 -13.72 -22.40
C LYS A 47 -14.78 -12.67 -21.39
N ALA A 48 -14.56 -11.39 -21.70
CA ALA A 48 -15.03 -10.27 -20.88
C ALA A 48 -16.55 -10.31 -20.61
N SER A 49 -17.35 -10.82 -21.57
CA SER A 49 -18.80 -10.98 -21.43
C SER A 49 -19.24 -11.98 -20.35
N THR A 50 -18.31 -12.72 -19.74
CA THR A 50 -18.60 -13.64 -18.63
C THR A 50 -18.51 -12.95 -17.26
N VAL A 51 -17.91 -11.76 -17.19
CA VAL A 51 -17.71 -11.01 -15.95
C VAL A 51 -19.05 -10.44 -15.48
N ASP A 52 -19.49 -10.85 -14.29
CA ASP A 52 -20.72 -10.34 -13.69
C ASP A 52 -20.49 -9.16 -12.73
N THR A 53 -19.26 -9.03 -12.20
CA THR A 53 -18.89 -7.98 -11.26
C THR A 53 -17.52 -7.41 -11.59
N VAL A 54 -17.42 -6.08 -11.58
CA VAL A 54 -16.15 -5.35 -11.66
C VAL A 54 -15.90 -4.52 -10.41
N ALA A 55 -14.66 -4.46 -9.95
CA ALA A 55 -14.25 -3.54 -8.89
C ALA A 55 -12.94 -2.83 -9.23
N GLY A 56 -12.97 -1.50 -9.15
CA GLY A 56 -11.83 -0.63 -9.42
C GLY A 56 -11.20 -0.11 -8.13
N VAL A 57 -9.88 -0.17 -8.06
CA VAL A 57 -9.06 0.58 -7.10
C VAL A 57 -8.95 2.03 -7.59
N PRO A 58 -9.33 3.04 -6.79
CA PRO A 58 -9.38 4.42 -7.25
C PRO A 58 -7.98 5.00 -7.48
N GLN A 59 -7.85 5.81 -8.53
CA GLN A 59 -6.64 6.59 -8.78
C GLN A 59 -6.43 7.65 -7.70
N PHE A 60 -5.20 8.13 -7.53
CA PHE A 60 -4.88 9.26 -6.67
C PHE A 60 -5.73 10.49 -6.99
N GLU A 61 -5.96 10.79 -8.27
CA GLU A 61 -6.73 11.96 -8.68
C GLU A 61 -8.24 11.88 -8.41
N ILE A 62 -8.76 10.70 -8.05
CA ILE A 62 -10.18 10.49 -7.69
C ILE A 62 -10.38 9.86 -6.30
N SER A 63 -9.31 9.60 -5.54
CA SER A 63 -9.40 8.97 -4.21
C SER A 63 -9.41 9.95 -3.04
N LEU A 64 -9.07 11.22 -3.29
CA LEU A 64 -9.08 12.28 -2.28
C LEU A 64 -10.14 13.34 -2.62
N PRO A 65 -10.98 13.77 -1.66
CA PRO A 65 -12.02 14.77 -1.91
C PRO A 65 -11.52 16.13 -2.41
N TRP A 66 -10.25 16.45 -2.18
CA TRP A 66 -9.60 17.69 -2.57
C TRP A 66 -8.63 17.53 -3.76
N ALA A 67 -8.54 16.33 -4.35
CA ALA A 67 -7.75 16.14 -5.56
C ALA A 67 -8.47 16.72 -6.78
N THR A 68 -7.69 17.26 -7.72
CA THR A 68 -8.19 17.76 -9.00
C THR A 68 -7.59 16.92 -10.13
N PRO A 69 -8.41 16.22 -10.93
CA PRO A 69 -7.92 15.47 -12.09
C PRO A 69 -7.49 16.44 -13.19
N LEU A 70 -6.17 16.67 -13.30
CA LEU A 70 -5.60 17.74 -14.12
C LEU A 70 -5.82 17.56 -15.62
N LEU A 71 -6.09 16.33 -16.06
CA LEU A 71 -6.41 15.97 -17.45
C LEU A 71 -7.84 15.44 -17.60
N GLY A 72 -8.70 15.61 -16.59
CA GLY A 72 -10.02 14.97 -16.56
C GLY A 72 -9.97 13.55 -16.02
N ALA A 73 -11.14 13.00 -15.66
CA ALA A 73 -11.28 11.64 -15.16
C ALA A 73 -12.66 11.07 -15.50
N SER A 74 -12.79 9.75 -15.43
CA SER A 74 -14.09 9.08 -15.53
C SER A 74 -14.92 9.31 -14.27
N ASP A 75 -16.18 9.71 -14.42
CA ASP A 75 -17.14 9.74 -13.29
C ASP A 75 -17.61 8.35 -12.86
N ASN A 76 -17.32 7.32 -13.66
CA ASN A 76 -17.61 5.93 -13.36
C ASN A 76 -16.49 5.03 -13.92
N TYR A 77 -15.32 5.16 -13.29
CA TYR A 77 -14.10 4.46 -13.66
C TYR A 77 -14.30 2.95 -13.91
N PRO A 78 -15.01 2.19 -13.04
CA PRO A 78 -15.20 0.77 -13.28
C PRO A 78 -16.02 0.45 -14.54
N ARG A 79 -17.07 1.23 -14.83
CA ARG A 79 -17.88 1.07 -16.05
C ARG A 79 -17.10 1.45 -17.31
N SER A 80 -16.26 2.48 -17.24
CA SER A 80 -15.40 2.86 -18.36
C SER A 80 -14.42 1.76 -18.75
N VAL A 81 -13.83 1.08 -17.76
CA VAL A 81 -12.94 -0.07 -17.98
C VAL A 81 -13.74 -1.23 -18.57
N ALA A 82 -14.89 -1.56 -17.99
CA ALA A 82 -15.77 -2.62 -18.52
C ALA A 82 -16.18 -2.37 -19.98
N GLY A 83 -16.54 -1.13 -20.33
CA GLY A 83 -16.90 -0.74 -21.70
C GLY A 83 -15.77 -0.97 -22.71
N ARG A 84 -14.51 -0.67 -22.36
CA ARG A 84 -13.34 -0.93 -23.20
C ARG A 84 -13.02 -2.42 -23.41
N LEU A 85 -13.59 -3.29 -22.58
CA LEU A 85 -13.49 -4.74 -22.68
C LEU A 85 -14.69 -5.37 -23.41
N GLY A 86 -15.75 -4.59 -23.66
CA GLY A 86 -17.03 -5.13 -24.11
C GLY A 86 -17.76 -5.97 -23.04
N ALA A 87 -17.48 -5.72 -21.76
CA ALA A 87 -18.19 -6.32 -20.64
C ALA A 87 -19.37 -5.43 -20.21
N ASP A 88 -20.45 -6.06 -19.75
CA ASP A 88 -21.60 -5.37 -19.12
C ASP A 88 -21.92 -6.03 -17.77
N PRO A 89 -21.14 -5.72 -16.72
CA PRO A 89 -21.27 -6.38 -15.43
C PRO A 89 -22.55 -5.91 -14.72
N ARG A 90 -23.18 -6.83 -13.99
CA ARG A 90 -24.33 -6.53 -13.13
C ARG A 90 -23.96 -5.53 -12.02
N ARG A 91 -22.77 -5.69 -11.43
CA ARG A 91 -22.27 -4.85 -10.33
C ARG A 91 -20.96 -4.17 -10.71
N ALA A 92 -20.85 -2.88 -10.39
CA ALA A 92 -19.64 -2.08 -10.57
C ALA A 92 -19.33 -1.37 -9.25
N VAL A 93 -18.12 -1.58 -8.73
CA VAL A 93 -17.68 -1.07 -7.43
C VAL A 93 -16.46 -0.17 -7.62
N LEU A 94 -16.46 0.99 -6.96
CA LEU A 94 -15.27 1.81 -6.77
C LEU A 94 -14.88 1.75 -5.28
N GLU A 95 -13.73 1.14 -5.01
CA GLU A 95 -13.21 0.95 -3.65
C GLU A 95 -12.74 2.26 -3.02
N THR A 96 -12.56 2.26 -1.71
CA THR A 96 -11.86 3.30 -0.96
C THR A 96 -10.37 3.38 -1.31
N GLY A 97 -9.76 4.53 -1.06
CA GLY A 97 -8.33 4.74 -1.26
C GLY A 97 -7.45 3.98 -0.25
N GLY A 98 -6.21 3.72 -0.65
CA GLY A 98 -5.14 3.13 0.14
C GLY A 98 -4.55 1.86 -0.49
N GLY A 99 -3.25 1.63 -0.28
CA GLY A 99 -2.50 0.52 -0.85
C GLY A 99 -2.96 -0.88 -0.41
N GLN A 100 -3.80 -0.99 0.62
CA GLN A 100 -4.45 -2.25 1.03
C GLN A 100 -5.54 -2.71 0.04
N ALA A 101 -6.12 -1.77 -0.71
CA ALA A 101 -7.35 -1.99 -1.48
C ALA A 101 -7.30 -3.20 -2.42
N PRO A 102 -6.22 -3.47 -3.19
CA PRO A 102 -6.16 -4.65 -4.05
C PRO A 102 -6.37 -5.97 -3.31
N GLN A 103 -5.70 -6.16 -2.17
CA GLN A 103 -5.79 -7.39 -1.39
C GLN A 103 -7.14 -7.49 -0.66
N ARG A 104 -7.63 -6.37 -0.11
CA ARG A 104 -8.97 -6.31 0.49
C ARG A 104 -10.05 -6.74 -0.49
N LEU A 105 -9.99 -6.25 -1.73
CA LEU A 105 -10.93 -6.62 -2.78
C LEU A 105 -10.85 -8.12 -3.11
N VAL A 106 -9.65 -8.71 -3.14
CA VAL A 106 -9.51 -10.17 -3.30
C VAL A 106 -10.16 -10.91 -2.14
N ASN A 107 -9.90 -10.51 -0.90
CA ASN A 107 -10.48 -11.14 0.29
C ASN A 107 -12.02 -11.07 0.28
N GLU A 108 -12.58 -9.88 0.01
CA GLU A 108 -14.02 -9.65 -0.03
C GLU A 108 -14.69 -10.44 -1.15
N PHE A 109 -14.19 -10.37 -2.38
CA PHE A 109 -14.84 -11.03 -3.50
C PHE A 109 -14.62 -12.54 -3.50
N ALA A 110 -13.57 -13.05 -2.86
CA ALA A 110 -13.45 -14.46 -2.56
C ALA A 110 -14.54 -14.91 -1.57
N ALA A 111 -14.83 -14.11 -0.53
CA ALA A 111 -15.93 -14.38 0.39
C ALA A 111 -17.30 -14.33 -0.30
N ALA A 112 -17.53 -13.32 -1.15
CA ALA A 112 -18.78 -13.19 -1.91
C ALA A 112 -19.00 -14.37 -2.87
N ILE A 113 -17.95 -14.83 -3.55
CA ILE A 113 -18.01 -16.04 -4.39
C ILE A 113 -18.34 -17.28 -3.55
N ALA A 114 -17.69 -17.43 -2.39
CA ALA A 114 -17.97 -18.54 -1.47
C ALA A 114 -19.41 -18.54 -0.95
N ALA A 115 -19.99 -17.36 -0.75
CA ALA A 115 -21.39 -17.16 -0.37
C ALA A 115 -22.38 -17.32 -1.54
N GLY A 116 -21.92 -17.24 -2.79
CA GLY A 116 -22.75 -17.34 -3.99
C GLY A 116 -23.28 -16.00 -4.52
N ASP A 117 -22.74 -14.87 -4.06
CA ASP A 117 -23.16 -13.51 -4.42
C ASP A 117 -22.52 -13.01 -5.74
N ALA A 118 -21.46 -13.68 -6.19
CA ALA A 118 -20.77 -13.43 -7.45
C ALA A 118 -20.19 -14.75 -8.02
N ASP A 119 -19.93 -14.79 -9.34
CA ASP A 119 -19.39 -15.98 -10.01
C ASP A 119 -18.10 -15.70 -10.78
N VAL A 120 -18.00 -14.55 -11.45
CA VAL A 120 -16.85 -14.09 -12.22
C VAL A 120 -16.62 -12.61 -11.92
N VAL A 121 -15.54 -12.35 -11.18
CA VAL A 121 -15.18 -11.01 -10.71
C VAL A 121 -13.87 -10.57 -11.36
N LEU A 122 -13.88 -9.37 -11.91
CA LEU A 122 -12.68 -8.72 -12.42
C LEU A 122 -12.32 -7.53 -11.52
N LEU A 123 -11.13 -7.59 -10.94
CA LEU A 123 -10.56 -6.51 -10.12
C LEU A 123 -9.47 -5.81 -10.91
N PHE A 124 -9.38 -4.48 -10.84
CA PHE A 124 -8.33 -3.71 -11.52
C PHE A 124 -8.00 -2.41 -10.81
N GLY A 125 -6.84 -1.87 -11.17
CA GLY A 125 -6.45 -0.50 -10.86
C GLY A 125 -5.34 -0.06 -11.80
N ALA A 126 -5.13 1.25 -11.91
CA ALA A 126 -4.04 1.81 -12.69
C ALA A 126 -3.76 3.25 -12.30
N GLU A 127 -2.55 3.72 -12.54
CA GLU A 127 -2.16 5.12 -12.45
C GLU A 127 -1.50 5.57 -13.74
N ALA A 128 -1.73 6.82 -14.13
CA ALA A 128 -1.04 7.49 -15.25
C ALA A 128 -0.33 8.78 -14.79
N ILE A 129 0.16 8.80 -13.55
CA ILE A 129 0.71 10.00 -12.89
C ILE A 129 1.87 10.62 -13.69
N SER A 130 2.70 9.78 -14.32
CA SER A 130 3.78 10.29 -15.20
C SER A 130 3.22 11.03 -16.42
N THR A 131 2.23 10.44 -17.12
CA THR A 131 1.56 11.06 -18.26
C THR A 131 0.83 12.34 -17.86
N ILE A 132 0.06 12.29 -16.77
CA ILE A 132 -0.68 13.44 -16.23
C ILE A 132 0.27 14.57 -15.91
N GLY A 133 1.33 14.30 -15.14
CA GLY A 133 2.32 15.31 -14.76
C GLY A 133 3.05 15.91 -15.96
N TYR A 134 3.32 15.12 -17.01
CA TYR A 134 3.99 15.60 -18.22
C TYR A 134 3.10 16.52 -19.07
N TYR A 135 1.81 16.21 -19.21
CA TYR A 135 0.88 16.94 -20.09
C TYR A 135 0.06 18.03 -19.43
N ALA A 136 -0.09 18.05 -18.09
CA ALA A 136 -1.01 18.95 -17.38
C ALA A 136 -0.89 20.45 -17.73
N ARG A 137 0.30 20.92 -18.16
CA ARG A 137 0.57 22.33 -18.50
C ARG A 137 0.95 22.54 -19.97
N ARG A 138 0.70 21.56 -20.83
CA ARG A 138 1.07 21.62 -22.26
C ARG A 138 -0.15 21.94 -23.11
N ASP A 139 0.09 22.56 -24.26
CA ASP A 139 -0.96 22.87 -25.23
C ASP A 139 -1.55 21.61 -25.89
N ASP A 140 -0.75 20.54 -26.01
CA ASP A 140 -1.15 19.25 -26.59
C ASP A 140 -1.69 18.26 -25.55
N ARG A 141 -2.27 18.75 -24.45
CA ARG A 141 -2.79 17.89 -23.38
C ARG A 141 -3.99 17.05 -23.86
N PRO A 142 -4.03 15.74 -23.54
CA PRO A 142 -5.22 14.93 -23.79
C PRO A 142 -6.34 15.28 -22.78
N ASP A 143 -7.56 14.86 -23.11
CA ASP A 143 -8.71 14.88 -22.20
C ASP A 143 -9.08 13.44 -21.84
N PHE A 144 -9.04 13.13 -20.55
CA PHE A 144 -9.37 11.84 -19.95
C PHE A 144 -10.77 11.86 -19.29
N SER A 145 -11.54 12.94 -19.46
CA SER A 145 -12.91 13.03 -18.98
C SER A 145 -13.83 12.08 -19.74
N GLU A 146 -14.64 11.32 -19.01
CA GLU A 146 -15.67 10.48 -19.62
C GLU A 146 -16.81 10.20 -18.64
N SER A 147 -18.02 10.00 -19.18
CA SER A 147 -19.24 9.73 -18.43
C SER A 147 -19.98 8.54 -19.04
N PRO A 148 -19.54 7.30 -18.78
CA PRO A 148 -20.14 6.11 -19.40
C PRO A 148 -21.55 5.80 -18.88
N GLY A 149 -22.01 6.47 -17.82
CA GLY A 149 -23.27 6.18 -17.15
C GLY A 149 -23.27 4.84 -16.40
N GLY A 150 -24.46 4.30 -16.15
CA GLY A 150 -24.63 3.02 -15.43
C GLY A 150 -24.53 3.14 -13.91
N SER A 151 -24.89 2.05 -13.22
CA SER A 151 -24.81 2.00 -11.75
C SER A 151 -23.35 1.96 -11.27
N LEU A 152 -23.10 2.59 -10.12
CA LEU A 152 -21.83 2.57 -9.41
C LEU A 152 -22.06 2.48 -7.91
N GLU A 153 -21.43 1.49 -7.27
CA GLU A 153 -21.25 1.43 -5.83
C GLU A 153 -19.95 2.15 -5.46
N ALA A 154 -20.04 3.45 -5.16
CA ALA A 154 -18.89 4.25 -4.73
C ALA A 154 -18.76 4.21 -3.20
N ARG A 155 -17.63 3.73 -2.69
CA ARG A 155 -17.40 3.52 -1.24
C ARG A 155 -16.81 4.73 -0.51
N GLY A 156 -16.63 5.85 -1.20
CA GLY A 156 -16.04 7.07 -0.64
C GLY A 156 -14.52 7.02 -0.55
N SER A 157 -13.94 7.95 0.22
CA SER A 157 -12.48 8.13 0.28
C SER A 157 -11.77 7.16 1.24
N GLY A 158 -12.47 6.69 2.28
CA GLY A 158 -11.91 5.83 3.33
C GLY A 158 -10.80 6.49 4.14
N LEU A 159 -10.92 7.81 4.38
CA LEU A 159 -9.98 8.64 5.14
C LEU A 159 -10.29 8.74 6.63
N ASP A 160 -11.42 8.20 7.08
CA ASP A 160 -11.86 8.23 8.47
C ASP A 160 -10.81 7.58 9.39
N GLY A 161 -10.41 8.29 10.45
CA GLY A 161 -9.36 7.86 11.37
C GLY A 161 -7.94 7.91 10.81
N ILE A 162 -7.74 8.27 9.54
CA ILE A 162 -6.41 8.37 8.90
C ILE A 162 -5.93 9.81 8.87
N VAL A 163 -6.81 10.75 8.51
CA VAL A 163 -6.46 12.17 8.40
C VAL A 163 -6.96 12.92 9.62
N SER A 164 -6.03 13.53 10.36
CA SER A 164 -6.34 14.46 11.46
C SER A 164 -6.07 15.89 11.01
N MET A 165 -7.10 16.73 11.00
CA MET A 165 -6.93 18.17 10.69
C MET A 165 -6.04 18.88 11.72
N HIS A 166 -6.01 18.39 12.95
CA HIS A 166 -5.09 18.86 13.98
C HIS A 166 -3.64 18.56 13.58
N HIS A 167 -3.34 17.35 13.11
CA HIS A 167 -2.00 16.96 12.65
C HIS A 167 -1.60 17.73 11.39
N VAL A 168 -2.54 17.91 10.45
CA VAL A 168 -2.33 18.74 9.23
C VAL A 168 -1.97 20.17 9.61
N ALA A 169 -2.64 20.78 10.59
CA ALA A 169 -2.32 22.13 11.06
C ALA A 169 -0.90 22.26 11.64
N HIS A 170 -0.28 21.15 12.08
CA HIS A 170 1.09 21.09 12.57
C HIS A 170 2.09 20.61 11.51
N GLY A 171 1.68 20.52 10.24
CA GLY A 171 2.56 20.17 9.12
C GLY A 171 2.70 18.67 8.86
N LEU A 172 1.95 17.80 9.55
CA LEU A 172 1.86 16.36 9.28
C LEU A 172 0.79 16.06 8.22
N SER A 173 0.95 16.63 7.05
CA SER A 173 0.05 16.41 5.91
C SER A 173 0.56 15.38 4.92
N ASP A 174 1.89 15.19 4.85
CA ASP A 174 2.54 14.32 3.87
C ASP A 174 2.89 12.95 4.46
N THR A 175 2.96 11.93 3.58
CA THR A 175 3.28 10.57 4.00
C THR A 175 4.74 10.40 4.45
N PRO A 176 5.78 11.01 3.85
CA PRO A 176 7.15 10.86 4.34
C PRO A 176 7.31 11.26 5.81
N SER A 177 6.74 12.40 6.22
CA SER A 177 6.82 12.88 7.60
C SER A 177 6.12 11.94 8.58
N GLN A 178 4.97 11.39 8.18
CA GLN A 178 4.21 10.50 9.06
C GLN A 178 4.87 9.13 9.23
N TYR A 179 5.47 8.58 8.17
CA TYR A 179 6.27 7.36 8.28
C TYR A 179 7.59 7.58 9.02
N SER A 180 8.18 8.78 8.91
CA SER A 180 9.36 9.19 9.67
C SER A 180 9.13 9.10 11.17
N LEU A 181 7.95 9.49 11.66
CA LEU A 181 7.55 9.30 13.06
C LEU A 181 7.58 7.82 13.48
N ILE A 182 7.11 6.91 12.63
CA ILE A 182 7.10 5.47 12.92
C ILE A 182 8.54 4.94 12.97
N ASP A 183 9.34 5.25 11.95
CA ASP A 183 10.71 4.75 11.87
C ASP A 183 11.61 5.32 12.99
N ASN A 184 11.42 6.58 13.40
CA ASN A 184 12.14 7.17 14.54
C ASN A 184 11.72 6.55 15.89
N ALA A 185 10.43 6.30 16.10
CA ALA A 185 9.93 5.60 17.29
C ALA A 185 10.49 4.16 17.36
N ARG A 186 10.46 3.44 16.23
CA ARG A 186 11.03 2.09 16.12
C ARG A 186 12.53 2.10 16.39
N ARG A 187 13.27 3.05 15.82
CA ARG A 187 14.71 3.22 16.03
C ARG A 187 15.05 3.38 17.52
N ALA A 188 14.33 4.26 18.22
CA ALA A 188 14.52 4.48 19.65
C ALA A 188 14.23 3.22 20.48
N ARG A 189 13.13 2.52 20.17
CA ARG A 189 12.78 1.25 20.83
C ARG A 189 13.87 0.19 20.67
N LEU A 190 14.49 0.12 19.49
CA LEU A 190 15.60 -0.79 19.19
C LEU A 190 16.95 -0.31 19.72
N LYS A 191 17.02 0.89 20.31
CA LYS A 191 18.25 1.53 20.80
C LYS A 191 19.33 1.66 19.72
N MET A 192 18.91 1.87 18.48
CA MET A 192 19.82 2.04 17.35
C MET A 192 20.20 3.51 17.18
N SER A 193 21.47 3.75 16.88
CA SER A 193 21.90 5.07 16.40
C SER A 193 21.26 5.38 15.04
N ARG A 194 21.24 6.67 14.68
CA ARG A 194 20.76 7.13 13.36
C ARG A 194 21.51 6.46 12.21
N ALA A 195 22.84 6.34 12.34
CA ALA A 195 23.69 5.73 11.32
C ALA A 195 23.42 4.23 11.16
N GLU A 196 23.26 3.49 12.26
CA GLU A 196 22.89 2.07 12.21
C GLU A 196 21.52 1.86 11.57
N TYR A 197 20.55 2.72 11.92
CA TYR A 197 19.19 2.62 11.38
C TYR A 197 19.13 2.94 9.89
N ALA A 198 19.81 4.01 9.47
CA ALA A 198 19.97 4.33 8.05
C ALA A 198 20.62 3.16 7.29
N SER A 199 21.70 2.60 7.84
CA SER A 199 22.36 1.42 7.26
C SER A 199 21.43 0.20 7.16
N ALA A 200 20.55 -0.01 8.15
CA ALA A 200 19.55 -1.06 8.10
C ALA A 200 18.50 -0.84 6.99
N ILE A 201 18.04 0.39 6.78
CA ILE A 201 17.16 0.75 5.65
C ILE A 201 17.84 0.47 4.31
N GLY A 202 19.12 0.85 4.17
CA GLY A 202 19.89 0.58 2.96
C GLY A 202 20.00 -0.92 2.65
N ARG A 203 20.37 -1.72 3.65
CA ARG A 203 20.47 -3.19 3.51
C ARG A 203 19.12 -3.84 3.21
N LEU A 204 18.04 -3.35 3.81
CA LEU A 204 16.68 -3.84 3.54
C LEU A 204 16.32 -3.69 2.07
N PHE A 205 16.61 -2.54 1.47
CA PHE A 205 16.14 -2.19 0.13
C PHE A 205 17.10 -2.53 -1.01
N GLU A 206 18.38 -2.80 -0.76
CA GLU A 206 19.31 -3.24 -1.80
C GLU A 206 18.78 -4.45 -2.61
N PRO A 207 18.31 -5.55 -1.98
CA PRO A 207 17.70 -6.67 -2.70
C PRO A 207 16.45 -6.30 -3.49
N PHE A 208 15.64 -5.36 -2.99
CA PHE A 208 14.44 -4.88 -3.69
C PHE A 208 14.82 -4.22 -5.02
N THR A 209 15.93 -3.48 -5.05
CA THR A 209 16.41 -2.85 -6.29
C THR A 209 16.83 -3.88 -7.34
N ALA A 210 17.40 -5.00 -6.92
CA ALA A 210 17.79 -6.09 -7.82
C ALA A 210 16.56 -6.76 -8.46
N VAL A 211 15.53 -7.04 -7.65
CA VAL A 211 14.25 -7.58 -8.14
C VAL A 211 13.57 -6.59 -9.10
N ALA A 212 13.51 -5.31 -8.75
CA ALA A 212 12.92 -4.29 -9.62
C ALA A 212 13.70 -4.12 -10.94
N ALA A 213 15.04 -4.20 -10.91
CA ALA A 213 15.86 -4.10 -12.12
C ALA A 213 15.61 -5.24 -13.12
N ALA A 214 15.20 -6.42 -12.64
CA ALA A 214 14.83 -7.55 -13.48
C ALA A 214 13.35 -7.54 -13.92
N ASN A 215 12.51 -6.69 -13.32
CA ASN A 215 11.08 -6.67 -13.59
C ASN A 215 10.76 -5.76 -14.79
N PRO A 216 10.17 -6.29 -15.89
CA PRO A 216 9.90 -5.53 -17.10
C PRO A 216 8.91 -4.38 -16.90
N HIS A 217 8.10 -4.42 -15.84
CA HIS A 217 7.13 -3.37 -15.52
C HIS A 217 7.70 -2.27 -14.62
N ALA A 218 8.91 -2.43 -14.07
CA ALA A 218 9.48 -1.49 -13.11
C ALA A 218 9.71 -0.09 -13.70
N ALA A 219 9.28 0.95 -13.01
CA ALA A 219 9.45 2.34 -13.46
C ALA A 219 10.90 2.83 -13.40
N ALA A 220 11.74 2.23 -12.55
CA ALA A 220 13.15 2.57 -12.43
C ALA A 220 14.02 1.31 -12.24
N PRO A 221 14.30 0.58 -13.33
CA PRO A 221 15.02 -0.70 -13.29
C PRO A 221 16.53 -0.49 -13.14
N ILE A 222 16.96 0.09 -12.01
CA ILE A 222 18.36 0.39 -11.72
C ILE A 222 18.71 -0.20 -10.36
N PHE A 223 19.64 -1.14 -10.36
CA PHE A 223 20.25 -1.67 -9.14
C PHE A 223 21.00 -0.57 -8.38
N ARG A 224 20.86 -0.55 -7.05
CA ARG A 224 21.61 0.32 -6.15
C ARG A 224 22.00 -0.48 -4.91
N ASP A 225 23.27 -0.37 -4.51
CA ASP A 225 23.74 -0.93 -3.25
C ASP A 225 23.21 -0.15 -2.03
N ALA A 226 23.30 -0.77 -0.85
CA ALA A 226 22.82 -0.19 0.40
C ALA A 226 23.42 1.18 0.72
N ALA A 227 24.70 1.41 0.40
CA ALA A 227 25.38 2.67 0.69
C ALA A 227 24.87 3.79 -0.24
N ALA A 228 24.67 3.51 -1.52
CA ALA A 228 24.14 4.44 -2.50
C ALA A 228 22.69 4.84 -2.19
N LEU A 229 21.88 3.94 -1.64
CA LEU A 229 20.51 4.24 -1.21
C LEU A 229 20.46 5.29 -0.10
N MET A 230 21.42 5.24 0.84
CA MET A 230 21.37 6.07 2.05
C MET A 230 22.29 7.28 2.03
N THR A 231 23.28 7.31 1.12
CA THR A 231 24.19 8.46 0.98
C THR A 231 23.45 9.64 0.36
N PRO A 232 23.30 10.78 1.06
CA PRO A 232 22.68 11.97 0.49
C PRO A 232 23.52 12.51 -0.67
N THR A 233 22.86 12.81 -1.78
CA THR A 233 23.46 13.49 -2.94
C THR A 233 22.47 14.49 -3.50
N GLU A 234 22.85 15.28 -4.50
CA GLU A 234 21.91 16.17 -5.19
C GLU A 234 20.70 15.41 -5.76
N THR A 235 20.93 14.21 -6.30
CA THR A 235 19.86 13.37 -6.88
C THR A 235 19.14 12.51 -5.83
N ASN A 236 19.83 12.18 -4.73
CA ASN A 236 19.34 11.43 -3.57
C ASN A 236 19.22 12.29 -2.31
N ARG A 237 18.56 13.46 -2.42
CA ARG A 237 18.41 14.38 -1.30
C ARG A 237 17.62 13.76 -0.13
N PRO A 238 17.84 14.22 1.12
CA PRO A 238 16.94 13.94 2.24
C PRO A 238 15.51 14.42 1.95
N ILE A 239 14.51 13.68 2.46
CA ILE A 239 13.09 14.01 2.32
C ILE A 239 12.49 14.28 3.69
N ALA A 240 12.51 13.27 4.55
CA ALA A 240 12.12 13.35 5.94
C ALA A 240 12.94 12.32 6.71
N ASP A 241 13.67 12.71 7.76
CA ASP A 241 14.59 11.81 8.45
C ASP A 241 13.88 10.54 8.96
N PRO A 242 14.33 9.32 8.64
CA PRO A 242 15.65 8.95 8.12
C PRO A 242 15.73 8.75 6.58
N TYR A 243 14.70 9.14 5.83
CA TYR A 243 14.58 8.81 4.42
C TYR A 243 15.28 9.79 3.48
N THR A 244 16.10 9.23 2.61
CA THR A 244 16.53 9.86 1.36
C THR A 244 15.50 9.59 0.26
N ARG A 245 15.58 10.34 -0.84
CA ARG A 245 14.66 10.21 -1.98
C ARG A 245 14.58 8.77 -2.54
N TYR A 246 15.69 8.03 -2.57
CA TYR A 246 15.72 6.70 -3.20
C TYR A 246 14.99 5.60 -2.41
N VAL A 247 14.72 5.81 -1.13
CA VAL A 247 14.03 4.83 -0.27
C VAL A 247 12.58 5.23 0.05
N VAL A 248 12.04 6.19 -0.71
CA VAL A 248 10.64 6.62 -0.65
C VAL A 248 9.94 6.19 -1.94
N ALA A 249 8.67 5.78 -1.82
CA ALA A 249 7.83 5.37 -2.95
C ALA A 249 7.91 6.32 -4.16
N ARG A 250 7.97 5.73 -5.36
CA ARG A 250 7.96 6.46 -6.62
C ARG A 250 6.57 6.42 -7.24
N ASP A 251 5.78 7.45 -7.02
CA ASP A 251 4.41 7.61 -7.51
C ASP A 251 4.30 7.94 -9.00
N LYS A 252 5.30 8.62 -9.57
CA LYS A 252 5.32 9.04 -10.98
C LYS A 252 5.54 7.86 -11.94
N VAL A 253 4.48 7.11 -12.20
CA VAL A 253 4.46 5.92 -13.07
C VAL A 253 3.25 5.93 -13.99
N ASN A 254 3.30 5.12 -15.06
CA ASN A 254 2.12 4.72 -15.82
C ASN A 254 2.05 3.19 -15.79
N GLN A 255 1.22 2.64 -14.91
CA GLN A 255 1.13 1.20 -14.65
C GLN A 255 -0.31 0.81 -14.36
N GLY A 256 -0.71 -0.38 -14.79
CA GLY A 256 -2.01 -0.97 -14.48
C GLY A 256 -1.88 -2.46 -14.20
N ALA A 257 -2.74 -2.96 -13.31
CA ALA A 257 -2.83 -4.38 -12.99
C ALA A 257 -4.28 -4.81 -12.79
N ALA A 258 -4.56 -6.07 -13.11
CA ALA A 258 -5.87 -6.68 -12.95
C ALA A 258 -5.77 -8.15 -12.57
N VAL A 259 -6.78 -8.65 -11.86
CA VAL A 259 -6.93 -10.07 -11.52
C VAL A 259 -8.36 -10.55 -11.76
N VAL A 260 -8.50 -11.83 -12.10
CA VAL A 260 -9.80 -12.49 -12.32
C VAL A 260 -10.02 -13.55 -11.25
N LEU A 261 -11.09 -13.41 -10.48
CA LEU A 261 -11.58 -14.39 -9.52
C LEU A 261 -12.82 -15.08 -10.07
N MET A 262 -12.93 -16.39 -9.86
CA MET A 262 -14.10 -17.16 -10.26
C MET A 262 -14.51 -18.15 -9.18
N SER A 263 -15.78 -18.56 -9.17
CA SER A 263 -16.15 -19.81 -8.51
C SER A 263 -15.53 -21.00 -9.26
N ALA A 264 -15.15 -22.07 -8.55
CA ALA A 264 -14.62 -23.28 -9.17
C ALA A 264 -15.62 -23.88 -10.19
N GLU A 265 -16.92 -23.72 -9.96
CA GLU A 265 -17.98 -24.06 -10.92
C GLU A 265 -17.92 -23.20 -12.19
N ALA A 266 -17.83 -21.87 -12.05
CA ALA A 266 -17.72 -20.96 -13.18
C ALA A 266 -16.44 -21.21 -13.98
N ALA A 267 -15.31 -21.43 -13.30
CA ALA A 267 -14.04 -21.75 -13.94
C ALA A 267 -14.16 -23.01 -14.82
N ARG A 268 -14.79 -24.08 -14.33
CA ARG A 268 -15.07 -25.29 -15.13
C ARG A 268 -16.04 -25.03 -16.27
N ARG A 269 -17.15 -24.33 -16.01
CA ARG A 269 -18.18 -23.99 -17.01
C ARG A 269 -17.60 -23.21 -18.19
N HIS A 270 -16.62 -22.35 -17.94
CA HIS A 270 -15.96 -21.53 -18.96
C HIS A 270 -14.64 -22.14 -19.49
N GLY A 271 -14.29 -23.37 -19.08
CA GLY A 271 -13.14 -24.10 -19.62
C GLY A 271 -11.78 -23.60 -19.16
N VAL A 272 -11.70 -22.93 -17.99
CA VAL A 272 -10.43 -22.51 -17.40
C VAL A 272 -9.63 -23.74 -16.99
N ARG A 273 -8.40 -23.87 -17.51
CA ARG A 273 -7.50 -24.98 -17.17
C ARG A 273 -7.14 -24.96 -15.69
N GLU A 274 -7.23 -26.11 -15.01
CA GLU A 274 -7.00 -26.20 -13.56
C GLU A 274 -5.58 -25.79 -13.13
N GLU A 275 -4.58 -25.91 -14.01
CA GLU A 275 -3.21 -25.40 -13.77
C GLU A 275 -3.13 -23.86 -13.60
N LYS A 276 -4.17 -23.13 -14.00
CA LYS A 276 -4.27 -21.68 -13.74
C LYS A 276 -4.84 -21.39 -12.36
N TRP A 277 -5.42 -22.36 -11.67
CA TRP A 277 -6.15 -22.08 -10.44
C TRP A 277 -5.17 -21.83 -9.30
N VAL A 278 -5.31 -20.66 -8.68
CA VAL A 278 -4.64 -20.30 -7.43
C VAL A 278 -5.69 -20.03 -6.37
N HIS A 279 -5.56 -20.71 -5.24
CA HIS A 279 -6.45 -20.60 -4.10
C HIS A 279 -5.93 -19.54 -3.13
N LEU A 280 -6.85 -18.78 -2.53
CA LEU A 280 -6.58 -17.95 -1.35
C LEU A 280 -6.69 -18.84 -0.12
N ALA A 281 -5.57 -19.42 0.32
CA ALA A 281 -5.52 -20.34 1.45
C ALA A 281 -5.76 -19.63 2.79
N GLY A 282 -5.31 -18.37 2.90
CA GLY A 282 -5.46 -17.56 4.09
C GLY A 282 -5.55 -16.08 3.77
N HIS A 283 -6.22 -15.33 4.63
CA HIS A 283 -6.46 -13.90 4.44
C HIS A 283 -6.82 -13.22 5.75
N ALA A 284 -6.60 -11.92 5.81
CA ALA A 284 -7.03 -11.07 6.92
C ALA A 284 -7.12 -9.61 6.46
N ASP A 285 -8.06 -8.87 7.03
CA ASP A 285 -8.20 -7.42 6.93
C ASP A 285 -8.31 -6.83 8.33
N LEU A 286 -7.40 -5.91 8.71
CA LEU A 286 -7.39 -5.23 10.01
C LEU A 286 -6.99 -3.77 9.86
N ASN A 287 -7.44 -2.93 10.79
CA ASN A 287 -7.16 -1.50 10.83
C ASN A 287 -6.47 -1.13 12.14
N GLU A 288 -5.56 -0.17 12.04
CA GLU A 288 -5.04 0.53 13.21
C GLU A 288 -5.98 1.64 13.68
N ARG A 289 -5.77 2.04 14.93
CA ARG A 289 -6.31 3.28 15.46
C ARG A 289 -5.66 4.50 14.80
N ALA A 290 -6.32 5.65 14.95
CA ALA A 290 -5.77 6.94 14.53
C ALA A 290 -4.38 7.17 15.17
N MET A 291 -3.50 7.91 14.49
CA MET A 291 -2.09 8.04 14.90
C MET A 291 -1.95 8.42 16.38
N ALA A 292 -2.69 9.44 16.85
CA ALA A 292 -2.62 9.91 18.24
C ALA A 292 -3.01 8.84 19.28
N GLU A 293 -3.80 7.83 18.90
CA GLU A 293 -4.35 6.79 19.78
C GLU A 293 -3.47 5.53 19.85
N ARG A 294 -2.41 5.41 19.03
CA ARG A 294 -1.59 4.19 18.95
C ARG A 294 -0.75 3.97 20.19
N ALA A 295 -0.88 2.84 20.87
CA ALA A 295 -0.11 2.57 22.09
C ALA A 295 1.42 2.76 21.92
N ASP A 296 1.97 2.31 20.79
CA ASP A 296 3.36 2.51 20.38
C ASP A 296 3.37 3.09 18.95
N TYR A 297 4.08 4.21 18.74
CA TYR A 297 4.21 4.82 17.42
C TYR A 297 5.14 4.04 16.48
N GLY A 298 6.07 3.24 17.02
CA GLY A 298 7.06 2.47 16.28
C GLY A 298 6.58 1.09 15.88
N ASP A 299 5.29 0.79 16.04
CA ASP A 299 4.71 -0.52 15.79
C ASP A 299 3.34 -0.45 15.13
N SER A 300 2.86 -1.61 14.67
CA SER A 300 1.47 -1.78 14.26
C SER A 300 0.94 -3.16 14.67
N PRO A 301 0.27 -3.27 15.83
CA PRO A 301 -0.47 -4.46 16.21
C PRO A 301 -1.42 -4.99 15.12
N ALA A 302 -2.10 -4.11 14.38
CA ALA A 302 -2.99 -4.53 13.30
C ALA A 302 -2.24 -5.18 12.13
N ALA A 303 -1.10 -4.61 11.70
CA ALA A 303 -0.26 -5.19 10.66
C ALA A 303 0.25 -6.59 11.07
N ARG A 304 0.74 -6.69 12.31
CA ARG A 304 1.27 -7.95 12.85
C ARG A 304 0.21 -9.03 12.88
N ARG A 305 -0.97 -8.71 13.43
CA ARG A 305 -2.07 -9.67 13.55
C ARG A 305 -2.65 -10.04 12.19
N ALA A 306 -2.69 -9.14 11.21
CA ALA A 306 -3.16 -9.46 9.86
C ALA A 306 -2.23 -10.49 9.20
N ALA A 307 -0.92 -10.26 9.29
CA ALA A 307 0.09 -11.16 8.75
C ALA A 307 0.03 -12.56 9.39
N GLN A 308 0.00 -12.62 10.72
CA GLN A 308 -0.05 -13.87 11.49
C GLN A 308 -1.37 -14.61 11.25
N HIS A 309 -2.50 -13.90 11.29
CA HIS A 309 -3.80 -14.53 11.13
C HIS A 309 -4.01 -15.11 9.73
N ALA A 310 -3.47 -14.48 8.69
CA ALA A 310 -3.52 -15.07 7.35
C ALA A 310 -2.76 -16.42 7.27
N LEU A 311 -1.63 -16.57 7.99
CA LEU A 311 -0.94 -17.86 8.11
C LEU A 311 -1.76 -18.87 8.94
N GLU A 312 -2.37 -18.43 10.04
CA GLU A 312 -3.26 -19.25 10.87
C GLU A 312 -4.44 -19.82 10.04
N VAL A 313 -5.09 -18.99 9.21
CA VAL A 313 -6.19 -19.42 8.32
C VAL A 313 -5.70 -20.42 7.28
N ALA A 314 -4.53 -20.16 6.68
CA ALA A 314 -3.89 -21.06 5.73
C ALA A 314 -3.45 -22.39 6.38
N GLY A 315 -3.22 -22.41 7.69
CA GLY A 315 -2.76 -23.58 8.43
C GLY A 315 -1.31 -23.92 8.12
N ILE A 316 -0.48 -22.90 7.92
CA ILE A 316 0.96 -23.02 7.61
C ILE A 316 1.79 -22.14 8.54
N ASP A 317 3.07 -22.45 8.65
CA ASP A 317 4.06 -21.59 9.27
C ASP A 317 4.76 -20.69 8.23
N ALA A 318 5.35 -19.57 8.68
CA ALA A 318 6.08 -18.66 7.80
C ALA A 318 7.27 -19.31 7.07
N GLY A 319 7.81 -20.42 7.59
CA GLY A 319 8.87 -21.21 6.95
C GLY A 319 8.42 -21.94 5.69
N GLU A 320 7.12 -22.14 5.50
CA GLU A 320 6.54 -22.81 4.32
C GLU A 320 6.28 -21.85 3.15
N LEU A 321 6.45 -20.55 3.36
CA LEU A 321 6.37 -19.54 2.31
C LEU A 321 7.54 -19.68 1.34
N SER A 322 7.25 -19.76 0.04
CA SER A 322 8.22 -19.77 -1.05
C SER A 322 8.32 -18.44 -1.81
N ALA A 323 7.37 -17.53 -1.59
CA ALA A 323 7.35 -16.21 -2.20
C ALA A 323 6.75 -15.18 -1.23
N LEU A 324 7.36 -14.00 -1.11
CA LEU A 324 6.84 -12.92 -0.29
C LEU A 324 6.82 -11.63 -1.10
N ASP A 325 5.74 -10.86 -0.95
CA ASP A 325 5.72 -9.45 -1.30
C ASP A 325 5.18 -8.62 -0.14
N LEU A 326 6.09 -7.92 0.53
CA LEU A 326 5.77 -7.00 1.60
C LEU A 326 5.66 -5.57 1.05
N TYR A 327 4.52 -4.93 1.29
CA TYR A 327 4.31 -3.53 0.91
C TYR A 327 5.40 -2.62 1.48
N SER A 328 5.98 -1.77 0.64
CA SER A 328 7.30 -1.18 0.88
C SER A 328 7.40 0.29 0.48
N CYS A 329 6.34 1.10 0.69
CA CYS A 329 6.40 2.54 0.41
C CYS A 329 7.51 3.27 1.19
N TYR A 330 7.79 2.75 2.38
CA TYR A 330 8.85 3.12 3.31
C TYR A 330 9.34 1.84 4.00
N ALA A 331 10.40 1.94 4.80
CA ALA A 331 11.01 0.78 5.45
C ALA A 331 10.16 0.21 6.60
N ALA A 332 9.51 1.06 7.41
CA ALA A 332 8.73 0.64 8.58
C ALA A 332 7.71 -0.50 8.32
N PRO A 333 6.82 -0.44 7.31
CA PRO A 333 5.90 -1.55 7.02
C PRO A 333 6.59 -2.88 6.78
N VAL A 334 7.72 -2.87 6.07
CA VAL A 334 8.47 -4.08 5.76
C VAL A 334 9.11 -4.65 7.02
N PHE A 335 9.76 -3.81 7.82
CA PHE A 335 10.35 -4.24 9.09
C PHE A 335 9.31 -4.86 10.03
N ILE A 336 8.20 -4.17 10.25
CA ILE A 336 7.16 -4.59 11.21
C ILE A 336 6.52 -5.91 10.75
N VAL A 337 6.21 -6.06 9.46
CA VAL A 337 5.60 -7.28 8.94
C VAL A 337 6.61 -8.44 8.90
N ALA A 338 7.86 -8.19 8.51
CA ALA A 338 8.90 -9.23 8.54
C ALA A 338 9.13 -9.76 9.97
N GLU A 339 9.20 -8.86 10.96
CA GLU A 339 9.25 -9.24 12.38
C GLU A 339 8.01 -10.03 12.82
N ALA A 340 6.81 -9.64 12.37
CA ALA A 340 5.56 -10.34 12.70
C ALA A 340 5.55 -11.79 12.21
N LEU A 341 6.14 -12.02 11.03
CA LEU A 341 6.29 -13.33 10.40
C LEU A 341 7.48 -14.12 10.96
N GLY A 342 8.34 -13.51 11.78
CA GLY A 342 9.60 -14.13 12.23
C GLY A 342 10.61 -14.32 11.10
N VAL A 343 10.54 -13.51 10.05
CA VAL A 343 11.41 -13.58 8.87
C VAL A 343 12.51 -12.52 8.96
N ALA A 344 13.75 -12.93 8.72
CA ALA A 344 14.89 -12.01 8.74
C ALA A 344 14.85 -11.04 7.55
N THR A 345 15.40 -9.84 7.71
CA THR A 345 15.39 -8.84 6.63
C THR A 345 16.28 -9.21 5.44
N ASP A 346 17.23 -10.12 5.66
CA ASP A 346 18.13 -10.72 4.68
C ASP A 346 17.76 -12.17 4.36
N ASP A 347 16.51 -12.58 4.62
CA ASP A 347 16.03 -13.92 4.31
C ASP A 347 16.29 -14.27 2.82
N PRO A 348 16.90 -15.43 2.53
CA PRO A 348 17.31 -15.78 1.16
C PRO A 348 16.15 -15.95 0.18
N ARG A 349 14.91 -16.09 0.67
CA ARG A 349 13.70 -16.12 -0.17
C ARG A 349 13.36 -14.74 -0.74
N GLY A 350 13.88 -13.68 -0.12
CA GLY A 350 13.55 -12.29 -0.42
C GLY A 350 12.21 -11.84 0.20
N LEU A 351 12.05 -10.53 0.38
CA LEU A 351 10.84 -9.91 0.94
C LEU A 351 9.95 -9.26 -0.13
N THR A 352 10.34 -9.37 -1.40
CA THR A 352 9.55 -8.92 -2.55
C THR A 352 9.79 -9.81 -3.75
N VAL A 353 8.74 -10.03 -4.53
CA VAL A 353 8.80 -10.61 -5.87
C VAL A 353 8.51 -9.58 -6.96
N THR A 354 8.01 -8.40 -6.58
CA THR A 354 7.70 -7.30 -7.50
C THR A 354 8.83 -6.28 -7.61
N GLY A 355 9.53 -6.00 -6.51
CA GLY A 355 10.65 -5.06 -6.44
C GLY A 355 10.39 -3.80 -5.61
N GLY A 356 9.22 -3.67 -4.98
CA GLY A 356 8.87 -2.59 -4.05
C GLY A 356 8.67 -1.19 -4.65
N LEU A 357 7.89 -0.38 -3.93
CA LEU A 357 7.38 0.90 -4.45
C LEU A 357 8.44 1.96 -4.82
N PRO A 358 9.61 2.07 -4.14
CA PRO A 358 10.63 3.03 -4.54
C PRO A 358 11.27 2.72 -5.91
N PHE A 359 11.26 1.43 -6.32
CA PHE A 359 12.04 0.92 -7.45
C PHE A 359 11.15 0.39 -8.58
N PHE A 360 10.25 -0.56 -8.28
CA PHE A 360 9.21 -1.02 -9.20
C PHE A 360 8.29 0.15 -9.62
N GLY A 361 8.08 1.11 -8.72
CA GLY A 361 7.07 2.13 -8.88
C GLY A 361 5.86 1.87 -7.98
N GLY A 362 5.24 2.92 -7.48
CA GLY A 362 4.03 2.85 -6.69
C GLY A 362 2.88 3.44 -7.49
N PRO A 363 2.10 2.64 -8.25
CA PRO A 363 0.91 3.13 -8.94
C PRO A 363 -0.20 3.39 -7.92
N GLY A 364 0.03 4.45 -7.13
CA GLY A 364 -0.86 4.96 -6.12
C GLY A 364 -1.37 3.88 -5.18
N ASN A 365 -2.67 3.68 -5.20
CA ASN A 365 -3.37 2.70 -4.37
C ASN A 365 -3.22 1.25 -4.87
N ASN A 366 -2.66 1.03 -6.07
CA ASN A 366 -2.74 -0.25 -6.78
C ASN A 366 -1.44 -1.08 -6.81
N TYR A 367 -0.39 -0.71 -6.06
CA TYR A 367 0.85 -1.51 -6.02
C TYR A 367 0.58 -2.99 -5.71
N SER A 368 -0.23 -3.27 -4.68
CA SER A 368 -0.44 -4.65 -4.23
C SER A 368 -1.17 -5.53 -5.26
N MET A 369 -1.82 -4.97 -6.28
CA MET A 369 -2.37 -5.78 -7.38
C MET A 369 -1.24 -6.37 -8.25
N HIS A 370 -0.16 -5.62 -8.46
CA HIS A 370 1.07 -6.11 -9.11
C HIS A 370 1.78 -7.16 -8.24
N ALA A 371 1.77 -6.99 -6.92
CA ALA A 371 2.26 -7.98 -5.96
C ALA A 371 1.49 -9.30 -6.06
N ILE A 372 0.15 -9.24 -6.07
CA ILE A 372 -0.71 -10.41 -6.28
C ILE A 372 -0.40 -11.08 -7.63
N ALA A 373 -0.30 -10.30 -8.71
CA ALA A 373 0.04 -10.84 -10.03
C ALA A 373 1.40 -11.57 -10.03
N SER A 374 2.41 -10.98 -9.40
CA SER A 374 3.76 -11.55 -9.28
C SER A 374 3.76 -12.83 -8.45
N VAL A 375 3.09 -12.83 -7.29
CA VAL A 375 2.95 -13.99 -6.42
C VAL A 375 2.20 -15.13 -7.10
N VAL A 376 1.08 -14.85 -7.79
CA VAL A 376 0.31 -15.83 -8.56
C VAL A 376 1.18 -16.50 -9.63
N ARG A 377 1.98 -15.73 -10.38
CA ARG A 377 2.90 -16.30 -11.37
C ARG A 377 3.97 -17.18 -10.70
N ARG A 378 4.49 -16.74 -9.56
CA ARG A 378 5.51 -17.48 -8.80
C ARG A 378 5.00 -18.84 -8.31
N VAL A 379 3.82 -18.88 -7.67
CA VAL A 379 3.24 -20.14 -7.16
C VAL A 379 2.75 -21.07 -8.28
N ARG A 380 2.36 -20.54 -9.45
CA ARG A 380 2.08 -21.36 -10.63
C ARG A 380 3.34 -21.98 -11.23
N ALA A 381 4.47 -21.26 -11.18
CA ALA A 381 5.76 -21.77 -11.64
C ALA A 381 6.37 -22.81 -10.67
N GLU A 382 5.99 -22.75 -9.40
CA GLU A 382 6.41 -23.69 -8.34
C GLU A 382 5.18 -24.29 -7.64
N PRO A 383 4.42 -25.19 -8.31
CA PRO A 383 3.19 -25.73 -7.77
C PRO A 383 3.39 -26.39 -6.39
N GLY A 384 2.43 -26.18 -5.49
CA GLY A 384 2.48 -26.66 -4.11
C GLY A 384 3.10 -25.66 -3.12
N GLY A 385 3.83 -24.64 -3.60
CA GLY A 385 4.35 -23.57 -2.76
C GLY A 385 3.28 -22.60 -2.26
N TYR A 386 3.64 -21.79 -1.26
CA TYR A 386 2.80 -20.74 -0.69
C TYR A 386 3.42 -19.36 -0.93
N GLY A 387 2.63 -18.46 -1.48
CA GLY A 387 2.98 -17.07 -1.67
C GLY A 387 2.26 -16.15 -0.70
N PHE A 388 2.95 -15.17 -0.15
CA PHE A 388 2.40 -14.19 0.78
C PHE A 388 2.37 -12.80 0.16
N VAL A 389 1.25 -12.10 0.29
CA VAL A 389 1.12 -10.68 -0.02
C VAL A 389 0.67 -9.94 1.24
N GLY A 390 1.47 -8.98 1.69
CA GLY A 390 1.08 -7.98 2.68
C GLY A 390 0.82 -6.64 2.01
N ALA A 391 -0.39 -6.10 2.11
CA ALA A 391 -0.81 -4.83 1.52
C ALA A 391 -1.10 -3.80 2.62
N ASN A 392 -0.55 -2.60 2.48
CA ASN A 392 -0.62 -1.55 3.50
C ASN A 392 -1.24 -0.26 2.95
N GLY A 393 -2.15 0.33 3.73
CA GLY A 393 -2.89 1.55 3.41
C GLY A 393 -2.73 2.64 4.46
N GLY A 394 -2.69 3.90 4.00
CA GLY A 394 -2.51 5.05 4.88
C GLY A 394 -1.12 5.06 5.51
N ILE A 395 -1.06 5.34 6.81
CA ILE A 395 0.18 5.41 7.61
C ILE A 395 0.24 4.17 8.49
N MET A 396 0.33 2.98 7.88
CA MET A 396 0.06 1.72 8.58
C MET A 396 -1.34 1.69 9.21
N SER A 397 -2.31 2.32 8.56
CA SER A 397 -3.67 2.49 9.07
C SER A 397 -4.57 1.31 8.74
N LYS A 398 -4.33 0.65 7.59
CA LYS A 398 -5.16 -0.43 7.07
C LYS A 398 -4.25 -1.52 6.52
N HIS A 399 -4.48 -2.78 6.89
CA HIS A 399 -3.66 -3.91 6.46
C HIS A 399 -4.54 -5.03 5.93
N SER A 400 -4.22 -5.46 4.73
CA SER A 400 -4.87 -6.58 4.06
C SER A 400 -3.80 -7.59 3.67
N THR A 401 -4.03 -8.85 4.00
CA THR A 401 -3.06 -9.94 3.76
C THR A 401 -3.72 -11.08 3.01
N GLY A 402 -2.96 -11.73 2.13
CA GLY A 402 -3.37 -12.95 1.42
C GLY A 402 -2.24 -13.98 1.33
N VAL A 403 -2.60 -15.25 1.48
CA VAL A 403 -1.74 -16.43 1.26
C VAL A 403 -2.28 -17.22 0.09
N TYR A 404 -1.45 -17.43 -0.92
CA TYR A 404 -1.81 -17.97 -2.23
C TYR A 404 -1.12 -19.31 -2.48
N THR A 405 -1.82 -20.28 -3.06
CA THR A 405 -1.22 -21.58 -3.44
C THR A 405 -1.97 -22.24 -4.59
N THR A 406 -1.30 -23.10 -5.35
CA THR A 406 -1.96 -23.98 -6.33
C THR A 406 -2.53 -25.26 -5.69
N THR A 407 -2.14 -25.57 -4.45
CA THR A 407 -2.70 -26.70 -3.71
C THR A 407 -4.20 -26.48 -3.50
N PRO A 408 -5.07 -27.43 -3.89
CA PRO A 408 -6.51 -27.26 -3.74
C PRO A 408 -6.91 -26.95 -2.29
N TYR A 409 -7.58 -25.80 -2.11
CA TYR A 409 -7.99 -25.33 -0.79
C TYR A 409 -9.50 -25.06 -0.75
N GLY A 410 -10.16 -25.44 0.34
CA GLY A 410 -11.55 -25.05 0.60
C GLY A 410 -11.60 -23.64 1.19
N TRP A 411 -12.58 -22.82 0.83
CA TRP A 411 -12.72 -21.50 1.44
C TRP A 411 -12.85 -21.59 2.96
N LYS A 412 -12.04 -20.81 3.68
CA LYS A 412 -12.14 -20.62 5.12
C LYS A 412 -12.32 -19.13 5.41
N PRO A 413 -13.38 -18.73 6.14
CA PRO A 413 -13.52 -17.36 6.57
C PRO A 413 -12.40 -17.00 7.56
N SER A 414 -11.95 -15.74 7.54
CA SER A 414 -11.05 -15.20 8.55
C SER A 414 -11.84 -14.75 9.78
N ASP A 415 -11.13 -14.55 10.88
CA ASP A 415 -11.64 -14.07 12.17
C ASP A 415 -11.31 -12.58 12.39
N SER A 416 -11.12 -11.84 11.27
CA SER A 416 -10.75 -10.43 11.27
C SER A 416 -11.66 -9.56 12.13
N ALA A 417 -12.98 -9.81 12.12
CA ALA A 417 -13.94 -9.01 12.88
C ALA A 417 -13.72 -9.14 14.41
N ARG A 418 -13.47 -10.35 14.91
CA ARG A 418 -13.18 -10.55 16.33
C ARG A 418 -11.82 -9.95 16.70
N ILE A 419 -10.80 -10.18 15.88
CA ILE A 419 -9.46 -9.63 16.12
C ILE A 419 -9.49 -8.10 16.11
N GLN A 420 -10.26 -7.48 15.21
CA GLN A 420 -10.45 -6.03 15.21
C GLN A 420 -11.08 -5.54 16.51
N ALA A 421 -12.13 -6.22 17.00
CA ALA A 421 -12.76 -5.85 18.27
C ALA A 421 -11.78 -5.94 19.46
N ASP A 422 -10.88 -6.94 19.47
CA ASP A 422 -9.83 -7.06 20.49
C ASP A 422 -8.82 -5.90 20.41
N LEU A 423 -8.44 -5.48 19.19
CA LEU A 423 -7.55 -4.34 18.96
C LEU A 423 -8.19 -3.02 19.39
N ASP A 424 -9.46 -2.81 19.06
CA ASP A 424 -10.22 -1.59 19.37
C ASP A 424 -10.47 -1.45 20.88
N ALA A 425 -10.54 -2.56 21.61
CA ALA A 425 -10.75 -2.60 23.06
C ALA A 425 -9.51 -2.19 23.87
N VAL A 426 -8.32 -2.13 23.26
CA VAL A 426 -7.10 -1.69 23.95
C VAL A 426 -7.22 -0.22 24.34
N PRO A 427 -6.98 0.16 25.61
CA PRO A 427 -7.02 1.57 26.02
C PRO A 427 -6.08 2.45 25.20
N ALA A 428 -6.61 3.58 24.70
CA ALA A 428 -5.81 4.56 23.97
C ALA A 428 -5.58 5.84 24.80
N PRO A 429 -4.43 6.49 24.63
CA PRO A 429 -4.20 7.83 25.16
C PRO A 429 -5.11 8.85 24.48
N GLU A 430 -5.51 9.87 25.24
CA GLU A 430 -6.20 11.05 24.71
C GLU A 430 -5.21 12.03 24.06
N GLU A 431 -5.70 12.83 23.11
CA GLU A 431 -4.94 13.91 22.48
C GLU A 431 -5.32 15.27 23.07
N ALA A 432 -4.32 16.04 23.49
CA ALA A 432 -4.44 17.43 23.91
C ALA A 432 -4.27 18.35 22.68
N VAL A 433 -5.37 18.97 22.23
CA VAL A 433 -5.39 19.84 21.05
C VAL A 433 -4.71 21.19 21.33
N ALA A 434 -5.06 21.83 22.43
CA ALA A 434 -4.45 23.07 22.89
C ALA A 434 -3.96 22.88 24.31
N THR A 435 -2.64 23.00 24.52
CA THR A 435 -2.04 22.72 25.83
C THR A 435 -0.80 23.57 26.06
N ASP A 436 -0.63 23.95 27.33
CA ASP A 436 0.60 24.52 27.86
C ASP A 436 1.09 23.58 28.97
N GLY A 437 2.37 23.28 28.99
CA GLY A 437 2.94 22.43 30.04
C GLY A 437 4.24 21.76 29.67
N GLU A 438 4.65 20.83 30.52
CA GLU A 438 5.85 20.03 30.32
C GLU A 438 5.46 18.64 29.80
N GLY A 439 6.33 18.08 28.98
CA GLY A 439 6.18 16.72 28.48
C GLY A 439 7.48 16.12 27.99
N VAL A 440 7.37 14.94 27.41
CA VAL A 440 8.48 14.19 26.83
C VAL A 440 8.22 13.92 25.35
N VAL A 441 9.28 13.95 24.56
CA VAL A 441 9.23 13.56 23.14
C VAL A 441 9.06 12.05 23.03
N GLU A 442 8.00 11.58 22.35
CA GLU A 442 7.79 10.15 22.06
C GLU A 442 8.30 9.79 20.67
N THR A 443 8.17 10.70 19.69
CA THR A 443 8.78 10.59 18.36
C THR A 443 8.80 11.95 17.66
N TYR A 444 9.48 12.02 16.51
CA TYR A 444 9.68 13.25 15.75
C TYR A 444 9.83 12.98 14.25
N ALA A 445 9.64 14.05 13.47
CA ALA A 445 10.00 14.12 12.07
C ALA A 445 10.77 15.41 11.78
N VAL A 446 11.76 15.32 10.89
CA VAL A 446 12.45 16.49 10.33
C VAL A 446 12.21 16.50 8.84
N LYS A 447 11.44 17.48 8.38
CA LYS A 447 11.13 17.66 6.95
C LYS A 447 12.22 18.47 6.29
N HIS A 448 12.66 18.03 5.11
CA HIS A 448 13.64 18.75 4.30
C HIS A 448 12.96 19.40 3.11
N VAL A 449 12.84 20.72 3.15
CA VAL A 449 12.24 21.52 2.08
C VAL A 449 13.30 21.85 1.03
N ARG A 450 12.87 22.02 -0.22
CA ARG A 450 13.77 22.49 -1.29
C ARG A 450 14.33 23.87 -0.92
N GLY A 451 15.65 23.99 -0.90
CA GLY A 451 16.34 25.22 -0.46
C GLY A 451 17.11 25.06 0.85
N GLY A 452 17.00 23.92 1.52
CA GLY A 452 17.78 23.61 2.74
C GLY A 452 17.07 23.99 4.05
N GLU A 453 15.86 24.55 3.97
CA GLU A 453 15.00 24.78 5.13
C GLU A 453 14.52 23.44 5.71
N ARG A 454 14.46 23.40 7.04
CA ARG A 454 14.04 22.22 7.80
C ARG A 454 12.89 22.58 8.73
N GLU A 455 11.88 21.72 8.80
CA GLU A 455 10.78 21.87 9.76
C GLU A 455 10.79 20.69 10.74
N GLY A 456 10.81 20.98 12.03
CA GLY A 456 10.71 19.98 13.08
C GLY A 456 9.27 19.77 13.52
N ILE A 457 8.86 18.51 13.64
CA ILE A 457 7.56 18.10 14.20
C ILE A 457 7.81 17.09 15.30
N VAL A 458 7.13 17.26 16.43
CA VAL A 458 7.21 16.41 17.61
C VAL A 458 5.84 15.84 17.92
N LEU A 459 5.80 14.53 18.16
CA LEU A 459 4.73 13.91 18.93
C LEU A 459 5.28 13.58 20.32
N GLY A 460 4.60 14.06 21.34
CA GLY A 460 5.04 13.88 22.72
C GLY A 460 3.89 13.55 23.65
N ARG A 461 4.24 13.33 24.91
CA ARG A 461 3.32 13.02 26.01
C ARG A 461 3.51 14.01 27.15
N LEU A 462 2.42 14.60 27.61
CA LEU A 462 2.36 15.45 28.80
C LEU A 462 2.50 14.61 30.08
N ASP A 463 2.86 15.25 31.19
CA ASP A 463 2.92 14.60 32.50
C ASP A 463 1.57 13.99 32.95
N ASP A 464 0.45 14.49 32.43
CA ASP A 464 -0.89 13.95 32.68
C ASP A 464 -1.27 12.74 31.79
N GLY A 465 -0.35 12.30 30.93
CA GLY A 465 -0.49 11.13 30.08
C GLY A 465 -1.10 11.38 28.71
N ARG A 466 -1.67 12.57 28.46
CA ARG A 466 -2.22 12.95 27.15
C ARG A 466 -1.10 13.22 26.15
N ARG A 467 -1.39 12.99 24.87
CA ARG A 467 -0.44 13.24 23.78
C ARG A 467 -0.64 14.59 23.13
N PHE A 468 0.43 15.16 22.60
CA PHE A 468 0.40 16.38 21.83
C PHE A 468 1.17 16.22 20.51
N VAL A 469 0.76 16.99 19.51
CA VAL A 469 1.56 17.30 18.33
C VAL A 469 2.00 18.74 18.41
N ALA A 470 3.25 19.02 18.06
CA ALA A 470 3.80 20.37 18.06
C ALA A 470 4.85 20.57 16.96
N ARG A 471 4.99 21.82 16.51
CA ARG A 471 6.09 22.25 15.63
C ARG A 471 7.28 22.71 16.46
N SER A 472 8.49 22.60 15.93
CA SER A 472 9.65 23.24 16.55
C SER A 472 10.72 23.67 15.58
N ASN A 473 11.13 24.93 15.75
CA ASN A 473 12.39 25.46 15.22
C ASN A 473 13.45 25.61 16.33
N ALA A 474 13.04 25.61 17.60
CA ALA A 474 13.92 25.89 18.74
C ALA A 474 14.85 24.72 19.05
N ILE A 475 14.37 23.47 18.89
CA ILE A 475 15.15 22.25 19.14
C ILE A 475 15.57 21.54 17.84
N LEU A 476 15.60 22.24 16.71
CA LEU A 476 15.83 21.65 15.40
C LEU A 476 17.17 20.91 15.28
N ASP A 477 18.22 21.43 15.92
CA ASP A 477 19.54 20.78 15.94
C ASP A 477 19.50 19.47 16.75
N LEU A 478 18.77 19.44 17.87
CA LEU A 478 18.51 18.21 18.63
C LEU A 478 17.72 17.20 17.79
N LEU A 479 16.69 17.65 17.05
CA LEU A 479 15.90 16.79 16.16
C LEU A 479 16.71 16.24 14.97
N THR A 480 17.72 16.98 14.49
CA THR A 480 18.53 16.58 13.33
C THR A 480 19.73 15.73 13.72
N GLU A 481 20.47 16.14 14.75
CA GLU A 481 21.80 15.60 15.07
C GLU A 481 21.85 14.83 16.40
N GLY A 482 20.96 15.14 17.34
CA GLY A 482 20.93 14.52 18.66
C GLY A 482 19.98 13.33 18.79
N GLU A 483 19.66 12.97 20.03
CA GLU A 483 18.65 11.98 20.39
C GLU A 483 17.50 12.67 21.13
N PRO A 484 16.43 13.09 20.43
CA PRO A 484 15.34 13.84 21.06
C PRO A 484 14.36 12.94 21.82
N ILE A 485 14.25 11.65 21.49
CA ILE A 485 13.22 10.79 22.08
C ILE A 485 13.55 10.54 23.55
N GLY A 486 12.57 10.82 24.43
CA GLY A 486 12.73 10.76 25.88
C GLY A 486 13.18 12.07 26.53
N GLU A 487 13.60 13.08 25.75
CA GLU A 487 13.97 14.39 26.28
C GLU A 487 12.73 15.18 26.74
N ARG A 488 12.92 15.98 27.80
CA ARG A 488 11.86 16.86 28.30
C ARG A 488 11.77 18.12 27.43
N VAL A 489 10.54 18.53 27.14
CA VAL A 489 10.23 19.73 26.36
C VAL A 489 9.12 20.53 27.02
N SER A 490 9.14 21.84 26.81
CA SER A 490 8.02 22.71 27.17
C SER A 490 7.14 22.90 25.95
N VAL A 491 5.85 22.55 26.05
CA VAL A 491 4.86 22.76 25.00
C VAL A 491 4.03 23.99 25.33
N ARG A 492 3.80 24.82 24.32
CA ARG A 492 2.96 26.01 24.41
C ARG A 492 1.98 26.06 23.25
N SER A 493 0.73 26.36 23.53
CA SER A 493 -0.27 26.60 22.52
C SER A 493 -0.16 28.02 21.95
N THR A 494 -0.24 28.14 20.63
CA THR A 494 -0.23 29.43 19.91
C THR A 494 -1.40 29.50 18.93
N PRO A 495 -1.74 30.68 18.38
CA PRO A 495 -2.76 30.79 17.34
C PRO A 495 -2.50 29.90 16.11
N ASP A 496 -1.23 29.60 15.83
CA ASP A 496 -0.79 28.77 14.69
C ASP A 496 -0.56 27.29 15.09
N GLY A 497 -1.04 26.86 16.26
CA GLY A 497 -0.84 25.52 16.81
C GLY A 497 0.22 25.45 17.91
N ASN A 498 0.39 24.27 18.49
CA ASN A 498 1.34 24.03 19.56
C ASN A 498 2.79 24.09 19.03
N VAL A 499 3.67 24.64 19.86
CA VAL A 499 5.12 24.70 19.63
C VAL A 499 5.86 24.11 20.82
N VAL A 500 7.02 23.50 20.57
CA VAL A 500 7.93 23.04 21.63
C VAL A 500 9.28 23.73 21.59
N THR A 501 9.83 23.97 22.79
CA THR A 501 11.15 24.56 23.03
C THR A 501 11.98 23.73 23.98
#